data_AF-A0A837G814-F1
#
_entry.id   AF-A0A837G814-F1
#
_cell.length_a   1.000
_cell.length_b   1.000
_cell.length_c   1.000
_cell.angle_alpha   90.00
_cell.angle_beta   90.00
_cell.angle_gamma   90.00
#
_symmetry.space_group_name_H-M   'P 1'
#
loop_
_entity.id
_entity.type
_entity.pdbx_description
1 polymer ?
#
loop_
_entity_poly.entity_id
_entity_poly.type
_entity_poly.pdbx_seq_one_letter_code
_entity_poly.pdbx_strand_id
1 'polypeptide(L)'
;MSDFRFLYPEWLLVLLPLCGLVFWLSKRSRNQTLIAPHLAKAMGIQHKSARNAVTSAIAFCGLIATIALSGPSFTSAERPSFSNDSARVLIMDMSMSMYATDIKPNRLTQTKYKASDLLKKWSEGTTGLVAYAGDAYTVSPMTSDTRTIQNLIPNLSPELMPYPGADAVKAVRLAIDMMKNAGLSRGDIILFSDDLDDAETQGIQGLLEGTHWRLSILGVGTRSGAPIRLSDGTLLKTDAGQTVVAKSNFSNMNSVSKSLGGFFTPIQLNNSDIDAIANRTSSIESTGKLNQAQQISDRVNSGIWLVPLLIIPALLMFRRGFLFSMIILAYPLLSPKPAMASAWLNSNQQAKQLYDAEQYQEAADLFENKEWQGIAQYQAGNFPAAINALKDSQTLNGKYNLANAYAQNREFNQAISLYEDVLKQDPGNEDAKKNLEIVRQQQQQQQ
;
A
#
# COMPACT_ATOMS: atom_id res chain seq x y z
N MET A 1 5.78 39.13 6.61
CA MET A 1 4.59 39.95 6.84
C MET A 1 3.38 39.04 6.65
N SER A 2 2.52 38.91 7.64
CA SER A 2 1.35 38.02 7.61
C SER A 2 0.35 38.50 6.57
N ASP A 3 0.34 37.86 5.42
CA ASP A 3 -0.42 38.25 4.24
C ASP A 3 -1.87 37.72 4.33
N PHE A 4 -2.64 38.28 5.28
CA PHE A 4 -4.03 37.91 5.54
C PHE A 4 -4.90 38.09 4.29
N ARG A 5 -5.63 37.04 3.89
CA ARG A 5 -6.59 37.10 2.79
C ARG A 5 -7.82 36.23 3.08
N PHE A 6 -8.96 36.61 2.52
CA PHE A 6 -10.15 35.76 2.45
C PHE A 6 -10.07 34.87 1.21
N LEU A 7 -10.26 33.57 1.39
CA LEU A 7 -10.27 32.60 0.29
C LEU A 7 -11.52 32.74 -0.60
N TYR A 8 -12.64 33.11 0.02
CA TYR A 8 -13.95 33.18 -0.62
C TYR A 8 -14.66 34.50 -0.24
N PRO A 9 -14.15 35.66 -0.67
CA PRO A 9 -14.67 36.97 -0.25
C PRO A 9 -16.15 37.18 -0.61
N GLU A 10 -16.67 36.48 -1.61
CA GLU A 10 -18.08 36.53 -2.03
C GLU A 10 -19.07 36.22 -0.89
N TRP A 11 -18.67 35.41 0.08
CA TRP A 11 -19.52 35.14 1.25
C TRP A 11 -19.82 36.38 2.07
N LEU A 12 -18.99 37.42 2.03
CA LEU A 12 -19.27 38.69 2.72
C LEU A 12 -20.53 39.38 2.19
N LEU A 13 -20.96 39.11 0.96
CA LEU A 13 -22.21 39.64 0.41
C LEU A 13 -23.44 39.12 1.16
N VAL A 14 -23.35 37.96 1.82
CA VAL A 14 -24.43 37.39 2.66
C VAL A 14 -24.75 38.28 3.86
N LEU A 15 -23.86 39.20 4.23
CA LEU A 15 -24.08 40.16 5.31
C LEU A 15 -25.23 41.14 4.99
N LEU A 16 -25.46 41.46 3.71
CA LEU A 16 -26.57 42.33 3.27
C LEU A 16 -27.95 41.71 3.52
N PRO A 17 -28.28 40.50 3.03
CA PRO A 17 -29.56 39.87 3.35
C PRO A 17 -29.68 39.51 4.84
N LEU A 18 -28.57 39.21 5.54
CA LEU A 18 -28.57 39.01 6.99
C LEU A 18 -29.02 40.28 7.73
N CYS A 19 -28.45 41.44 7.40
CA CYS A 19 -28.86 42.73 7.98
C CYS A 19 -30.34 43.04 7.70
N GLY A 20 -30.79 42.79 6.46
CA GLY A 20 -32.21 42.93 6.09
C GLY A 20 -33.13 42.03 6.91
N LEU A 21 -32.73 40.77 7.11
CA LEU A 21 -33.47 39.80 7.93
C LEU A 21 -33.52 40.21 9.41
N VAL A 22 -32.40 40.65 9.99
CA VAL A 22 -32.35 41.13 11.38
C VAL A 22 -33.20 42.38 11.56
N PHE A 23 -33.17 43.32 10.62
CA PHE A 23 -34.00 44.52 10.64
C PHE A 23 -35.50 44.21 10.49
N TRP A 24 -35.86 43.28 9.60
CA TRP A 24 -37.24 42.84 9.45
C TRP A 24 -37.74 42.12 10.72
N LEU A 25 -36.92 41.23 11.27
CA LEU A 25 -37.22 40.53 12.53
C LEU A 25 -37.26 41.46 13.74
N SER A 26 -36.58 42.62 13.72
CA SER A 26 -36.67 43.63 14.78
C SER A 26 -37.90 44.53 14.65
N LYS A 27 -38.36 44.83 13.43
CA LYS A 27 -39.58 45.62 13.16
C LYS A 27 -40.90 44.85 13.26
N ARG A 28 -40.89 43.51 13.23
CA ARG A 28 -42.10 42.68 13.35
C ARG A 28 -42.76 42.77 14.74
N SER A 29 -43.49 43.84 15.03
CA SER A 29 -44.28 43.94 16.26
C SER A 29 -45.36 42.85 16.30
N ARG A 30 -45.45 42.09 17.39
CA ARG A 30 -46.57 41.18 17.64
C ARG A 30 -47.73 41.99 18.23
N ASN A 31 -48.37 42.83 17.42
CA ASN A 31 -49.57 43.59 17.82
C ASN A 31 -50.83 42.71 17.91
N GLN A 32 -50.70 41.43 18.27
CA GLN A 32 -51.84 40.55 18.48
C GLN A 32 -51.59 39.74 19.75
N THR A 33 -51.72 40.41 20.88
CA THR A 33 -52.17 39.72 22.08
C THR A 33 -53.70 39.63 21.99
N LEU A 34 -54.25 38.42 22.10
CA LEU A 34 -55.71 38.18 22.23
C LEU A 34 -56.29 38.77 23.54
N ILE A 35 -55.46 39.44 24.35
CA ILE A 35 -55.75 39.94 25.69
C ILE A 35 -55.32 41.40 25.75
N ALA A 36 -56.18 42.24 26.33
CA ALA A 36 -55.92 43.66 26.50
C ALA A 36 -54.72 43.89 27.45
N PRO A 37 -53.82 44.86 27.17
CA PRO A 37 -52.55 45.05 27.91
C PRO A 37 -52.70 45.25 29.42
N HIS A 38 -53.82 45.83 29.85
CA HIS A 38 -54.11 46.10 31.26
C HIS A 38 -54.43 44.81 32.05
N LEU A 39 -55.08 43.83 31.42
CA LEU A 39 -55.39 42.52 32.01
C LEU A 39 -54.13 41.65 32.15
N ALA A 40 -53.26 41.65 31.14
CA ALA A 40 -52.00 40.91 31.18
C ALA A 40 -51.05 41.40 32.31
N LYS A 41 -51.08 42.71 32.61
CA LYS A 41 -50.28 43.32 33.67
C LYS A 41 -50.79 42.94 35.07
N ALA A 42 -52.12 42.83 35.26
CA ALA A 42 -52.72 42.40 36.52
C ALA A 42 -52.52 40.91 36.82
N MET A 43 -52.35 40.07 35.78
CA MET A 43 -52.05 38.64 35.91
C MET A 43 -50.55 38.32 36.12
N GLY A 44 -49.69 39.33 36.29
CA GLY A 44 -48.24 39.12 36.49
C GLY A 44 -47.49 38.62 35.24
N ILE A 45 -48.13 38.61 34.07
CA ILE A 45 -47.52 38.16 32.81
C ILE A 45 -46.69 39.31 32.23
N GLN A 46 -45.54 39.61 32.86
CA GLN A 46 -44.51 40.42 32.22
C GLN A 46 -43.74 39.54 31.23
N HIS A 47 -44.05 39.68 29.94
CA HIS A 47 -43.17 39.16 28.89
C HIS A 47 -41.86 39.98 28.88
N LYS A 48 -40.84 39.53 29.63
CA LYS A 48 -39.47 39.97 29.35
C LYS A 48 -39.17 39.60 27.90
N SER A 49 -38.79 40.59 27.10
CA SER A 49 -38.57 40.44 25.65
C SER A 49 -37.35 39.56 25.37
N ALA A 50 -37.52 38.23 25.46
CA ALA A 50 -36.56 37.26 24.98
C ALA A 50 -36.30 37.42 23.46
N ARG A 51 -37.18 38.14 22.75
CA ARG A 51 -37.02 38.48 21.33
C ARG A 51 -35.74 39.25 21.06
N ASN A 52 -35.40 40.25 21.86
CA ASN A 52 -34.19 41.05 21.62
C ASN A 52 -32.93 40.16 21.71
N ALA A 53 -32.92 39.21 22.65
CA ALA A 53 -31.85 38.24 22.83
C ALA A 53 -31.76 37.22 21.67
N VAL A 54 -32.91 36.76 21.15
CA VAL A 54 -32.94 35.84 19.98
C VAL A 54 -32.51 36.56 18.70
N THR A 55 -32.99 37.78 18.46
CA THR A 55 -32.58 38.57 17.30
C THR A 55 -31.10 38.94 17.35
N SER A 56 -30.56 39.27 18.54
CA SER A 56 -29.13 39.51 18.70
C SER A 56 -28.29 38.24 18.53
N ALA A 57 -28.79 37.09 19.00
CA ALA A 57 -28.13 35.80 18.80
C ALA A 57 -28.08 35.41 17.32
N ILE A 58 -29.16 35.58 16.57
CA ILE A 58 -29.20 35.34 15.11
C ILE A 58 -28.21 36.26 14.39
N ALA A 59 -28.17 37.55 14.74
CA ALA A 59 -27.23 38.49 14.15
C ALA A 59 -25.77 38.11 14.43
N PHE A 60 -25.44 37.74 15.68
CA PHE A 60 -24.11 37.33 16.09
C PHE A 60 -23.66 36.02 15.41
N CYS A 61 -24.53 35.00 15.40
CA CYS A 61 -24.24 33.72 14.73
C CYS A 61 -24.09 33.90 13.22
N GLY A 62 -24.96 34.69 12.60
CA GLY A 62 -24.90 34.98 11.18
C GLY A 62 -23.60 35.69 10.79
N LEU A 63 -23.15 36.66 11.61
CA LEU A 63 -21.87 37.34 11.41
C LEU A 63 -20.69 36.36 11.47
N ILE A 64 -20.62 35.54 12.52
CA ILE A 64 -19.55 34.55 12.70
C ILE A 64 -19.53 33.53 11.57
N ALA A 65 -20.71 33.01 11.18
CA ALA A 65 -20.83 32.04 10.09
C ALA A 65 -20.37 32.64 8.75
N THR A 66 -20.72 33.90 8.48
CA THR A 66 -20.32 34.63 7.28
C THR A 66 -18.80 34.79 7.22
N ILE A 67 -18.17 35.16 8.34
CA ILE A 67 -16.71 35.29 8.42
C ILE A 67 -16.05 33.91 8.29
N ALA A 68 -16.57 32.86 8.92
CA ALA A 68 -16.05 31.51 8.80
C ALA A 68 -16.07 31.00 7.34
N LEU A 69 -17.19 31.23 6.64
CA LEU A 69 -17.38 30.83 5.25
C LEU A 69 -16.52 31.63 4.27
N SER A 70 -16.27 32.91 4.56
CA SER A 70 -15.35 33.75 3.75
C SER A 70 -13.90 33.23 3.77
N GLY A 71 -13.60 32.32 4.68
CA GLY A 71 -12.35 31.56 4.71
C GLY A 71 -11.13 32.42 5.02
N PRO A 72 -11.04 33.05 6.21
CA PRO A 72 -9.86 33.79 6.62
C PRO A 72 -8.65 32.86 6.64
N SER A 73 -7.59 33.25 5.94
CA SER A 73 -6.36 32.48 5.86
C SER A 73 -5.18 33.32 6.36
N PHE A 74 -4.51 32.81 7.39
CA PHE A 74 -3.33 33.43 8.02
C PHE A 74 -2.02 32.69 7.68
N THR A 75 -2.11 31.43 7.26
CA THR A 75 -0.97 30.57 6.96
C THR A 75 -1.13 29.93 5.60
N SER A 76 -0.02 29.84 4.87
CA SER A 76 0.08 28.98 3.69
C SER A 76 0.69 27.67 4.15
N ALA A 77 0.07 26.54 3.82
CA ALA A 77 0.67 25.24 4.05
C ALA A 77 1.36 24.82 2.75
N GLU A 78 2.67 24.63 2.83
CA GLU A 78 3.42 24.00 1.76
C GLU A 78 3.07 22.51 1.75
N ARG A 79 2.29 22.07 0.76
CA ARG A 79 2.09 20.65 0.52
C ARG A 79 3.19 20.19 -0.42
N PRO A 80 4.11 19.30 0.02
CA PRO A 80 5.04 18.70 -0.91
C PRO A 80 4.26 17.78 -1.86
N SER A 81 4.13 18.18 -3.12
CA SER A 81 3.69 17.28 -4.18
C SER A 81 4.86 16.36 -4.53
N PHE A 82 5.07 15.34 -3.71
CA PHE A 82 5.89 14.20 -4.11
C PHE A 82 4.99 13.25 -4.90
N SER A 83 4.76 13.52 -6.18
CA SER A 83 4.48 12.42 -7.11
C SER A 83 5.82 11.76 -7.38
N ASN A 84 5.97 10.49 -7.01
CA ASN A 84 7.09 9.70 -7.54
C ASN A 84 6.86 9.57 -9.05
N ASP A 85 7.54 10.42 -9.84
CA ASP A 85 7.47 10.46 -11.31
C ASP A 85 8.18 9.26 -11.97
N SER A 86 8.05 8.09 -11.37
CA SER A 86 8.58 6.85 -11.93
C SER A 86 7.73 6.47 -13.13
N ALA A 87 8.23 6.76 -14.32
CA ALA A 87 7.61 6.43 -15.60
C ALA A 87 8.07 5.04 -16.05
N ARG A 88 7.13 4.15 -16.34
CA ARG A 88 7.41 2.78 -16.76
C ARG A 88 6.53 2.38 -17.93
N VAL A 89 7.06 1.60 -18.86
CA VAL A 89 6.25 0.93 -19.88
C VAL A 89 6.57 -0.55 -19.87
N LEU A 90 5.56 -1.37 -19.57
CA LEU A 90 5.64 -2.81 -19.69
C LEU A 90 5.30 -3.21 -21.13
N ILE A 91 6.19 -3.92 -21.79
CA ILE A 91 6.03 -4.44 -23.15
C ILE A 91 5.92 -5.96 -23.04
N MET A 92 4.84 -6.51 -23.60
CA MET A 92 4.62 -7.96 -23.63
C MET A 92 4.63 -8.48 -25.07
N ASP A 93 5.46 -9.50 -25.30
CA ASP A 93 5.53 -10.24 -26.55
C ASP A 93 4.30 -11.15 -26.74
N MET A 94 3.63 -10.97 -27.86
CA MET A 94 2.45 -11.72 -28.33
C MET A 94 2.76 -12.49 -29.62
N SER A 95 4.03 -12.80 -29.90
CA SER A 95 4.40 -13.70 -30.99
C SER A 95 3.95 -15.15 -30.72
N MET A 96 3.85 -15.95 -31.78
CA MET A 96 3.42 -17.36 -31.65
C MET A 96 4.42 -18.22 -30.85
N SER A 97 5.69 -17.84 -30.76
CA SER A 97 6.70 -18.56 -29.95
C SER A 97 6.40 -18.51 -28.46
N MET A 98 5.62 -17.52 -28.00
CA MET A 98 5.14 -17.42 -26.62
C MET A 98 4.14 -18.53 -26.23
N TYR A 99 3.61 -19.29 -27.19
CA TYR A 99 2.83 -20.51 -26.92
C TYR A 99 3.68 -21.76 -26.70
N ALA A 100 5.02 -21.68 -26.79
CA ALA A 100 5.89 -22.79 -26.45
C ALA A 100 5.73 -23.22 -24.97
N THR A 101 5.85 -24.54 -24.73
CA THR A 101 5.55 -25.15 -23.43
C THR A 101 6.80 -25.68 -22.70
N ASP A 102 7.97 -25.11 -22.97
CA ASP A 102 9.20 -25.41 -22.21
C ASP A 102 9.12 -24.93 -20.77
N ILE A 103 8.30 -23.92 -20.50
CA ILE A 103 7.88 -23.50 -19.17
C ILE A 103 6.38 -23.70 -19.05
N LYS A 104 5.94 -24.47 -18.05
CA LYS A 104 4.51 -24.78 -17.87
C LYS A 104 3.72 -23.58 -17.32
N PRO A 105 2.48 -23.36 -17.77
CA PRO A 105 1.79 -24.10 -18.85
C PRO A 105 2.30 -23.74 -20.25
N ASN A 106 2.57 -22.45 -20.51
CA ASN A 106 3.31 -21.94 -21.67
C ASN A 106 4.00 -20.61 -21.31
N ARG A 107 4.94 -20.14 -22.14
CA ARG A 107 5.71 -18.90 -21.91
C ARG A 107 4.78 -17.70 -21.67
N LEU A 108 3.77 -17.50 -22.51
CA LEU A 108 2.83 -16.37 -22.40
C LEU A 108 2.10 -16.35 -21.06
N THR A 109 1.56 -17.48 -20.62
CA THR A 109 0.79 -17.57 -19.38
C THR A 109 1.68 -17.27 -18.18
N GLN A 110 2.91 -17.80 -18.17
CA GLN A 110 3.89 -17.47 -17.13
C GLN A 110 4.24 -15.99 -17.14
N THR A 111 4.42 -15.42 -18.33
CA THR A 111 4.71 -14.00 -18.53
C THR A 111 3.57 -13.11 -18.03
N LYS A 112 2.30 -13.51 -18.23
CA LYS A 112 1.13 -12.83 -17.67
C LYS A 112 1.11 -12.84 -16.13
N TYR A 113 1.44 -13.97 -15.51
CA TYR A 113 1.53 -14.07 -14.05
C TYR A 113 2.64 -13.19 -13.50
N LYS A 114 3.82 -13.25 -14.11
CA LYS A 114 4.99 -12.42 -13.79
C LYS A 114 4.68 -10.92 -13.94
N ALA A 115 4.01 -10.54 -15.02
CA ALA A 115 3.56 -9.16 -15.27
C ALA A 115 2.57 -8.69 -14.19
N SER A 116 1.60 -9.53 -13.84
CA SER A 116 0.62 -9.23 -12.80
C SER A 116 1.29 -9.02 -11.43
N ASP A 117 2.24 -9.88 -11.07
CA ASP A 117 2.98 -9.79 -9.82
C ASP A 117 3.92 -8.58 -9.78
N LEU A 118 4.53 -8.23 -10.92
CA LEU A 118 5.33 -7.00 -11.05
C LEU A 118 4.46 -5.75 -10.84
N LEU A 119 3.28 -5.69 -11.45
CA LEU A 119 2.34 -4.59 -11.29
C LEU A 119 1.85 -4.42 -9.84
N LYS A 120 1.74 -5.51 -9.05
CA LYS A 120 1.40 -5.42 -7.62
C LYS A 120 2.48 -4.72 -6.80
N LYS A 121 3.75 -4.80 -7.23
CA LYS A 121 4.89 -4.16 -6.55
C LYS A 121 5.06 -2.71 -6.95
N TRP A 122 4.54 -2.32 -8.11
CA TRP A 122 4.50 -0.92 -8.57
C TRP A 122 3.27 -0.20 -8.00
N SER A 123 3.34 0.20 -6.73
CA SER A 123 2.27 0.95 -6.06
C SER A 123 2.24 2.44 -6.39
N GLU A 124 3.33 2.99 -6.92
CA GLU A 124 3.51 4.41 -7.23
C GLU A 124 4.08 4.61 -8.64
N GLY A 125 3.96 5.82 -9.17
CA GLY A 125 4.39 6.18 -10.52
C GLY A 125 3.33 5.92 -11.60
N THR A 126 3.71 6.14 -12.85
CA THR A 126 2.84 6.00 -14.01
C THR A 126 3.35 4.87 -14.88
N THR A 127 2.48 3.91 -15.19
CA THR A 127 2.80 2.72 -15.97
C THR A 127 1.95 2.68 -17.24
N GLY A 128 2.56 2.39 -18.38
CA GLY A 128 1.89 2.04 -19.64
C GLY A 128 2.02 0.54 -19.94
N LEU A 129 1.13 0.02 -20.80
CA LEU A 129 1.18 -1.36 -21.28
C LEU A 129 1.13 -1.40 -22.80
N VAL A 130 2.12 -2.06 -23.40
CA VAL A 130 2.23 -2.31 -24.83
C VAL A 130 2.22 -3.82 -25.06
N ALA A 131 1.48 -4.27 -26.07
CA ALA A 131 1.56 -5.62 -26.62
C ALA A 131 2.10 -5.56 -28.04
N TYR A 132 2.96 -6.49 -28.43
CA TYR A 132 3.52 -6.50 -29.77
C TYR A 132 3.65 -7.91 -30.35
N ALA A 133 3.63 -7.98 -31.68
CA ALA A 133 3.95 -9.14 -32.50
C ALA A 133 4.68 -8.61 -33.74
N GLY A 134 4.15 -8.77 -34.96
CA GLY A 134 4.72 -8.08 -36.14
C GLY A 134 4.53 -6.56 -36.14
N ASP A 135 3.63 -6.06 -35.30
CA ASP A 135 3.41 -4.64 -35.02
C ASP A 135 3.08 -4.43 -33.53
N ALA A 136 3.12 -3.19 -33.04
CA ALA A 136 2.94 -2.85 -31.64
C ALA A 136 1.71 -1.99 -31.37
N TYR A 137 1.02 -2.26 -30.27
CA TYR A 137 -0.22 -1.58 -29.89
C TYR A 137 -0.24 -1.20 -28.42
N THR A 138 -0.80 -0.02 -28.13
CA THR A 138 -1.03 0.44 -26.75
C THR A 138 -2.26 -0.27 -26.19
N VAL A 139 -2.04 -1.14 -25.21
CA VAL A 139 -3.13 -1.81 -24.47
C VAL A 139 -3.65 -0.89 -23.36
N SER A 140 -2.74 -0.17 -22.71
CA SER A 140 -3.09 0.83 -21.71
C SER A 140 -2.18 2.05 -21.85
N PRO A 141 -2.73 3.27 -21.96
CA PRO A 141 -1.93 4.48 -21.92
C PRO A 141 -1.23 4.65 -20.56
N MET A 142 -0.34 5.63 -20.45
CA MET A 142 0.32 5.96 -19.19
C MET A 142 -0.72 6.28 -18.10
N THR A 143 -0.79 5.45 -17.06
CA THR A 143 -1.73 5.60 -15.93
C THR A 143 -1.07 5.28 -14.59
N SER A 144 -1.52 5.91 -13.50
CA SER A 144 -1.13 5.55 -12.14
C SER A 144 -1.93 4.37 -11.58
N ASP A 145 -3.02 3.96 -12.23
CA ASP A 145 -3.84 2.83 -11.81
C ASP A 145 -3.35 1.50 -12.41
N THR A 146 -2.42 0.86 -11.70
CA THR A 146 -1.90 -0.46 -12.09
C THR A 146 -2.94 -1.57 -12.01
N ARG A 147 -4.05 -1.40 -11.27
CA ARG A 147 -5.12 -2.41 -11.20
C ARG A 147 -5.89 -2.49 -12.51
N THR A 148 -6.11 -1.35 -13.17
CA THR A 148 -6.70 -1.34 -14.51
C THR A 148 -5.84 -2.14 -15.49
N ILE A 149 -4.52 -1.98 -15.46
CA ILE A 149 -3.59 -2.75 -16.31
C ILE A 149 -3.66 -4.25 -15.98
N GLN A 150 -3.67 -4.62 -14.69
CA GLN A 150 -3.80 -6.01 -14.25
C GLN A 150 -5.06 -6.70 -14.77
N ASN A 151 -6.17 -5.97 -14.91
CA ASN A 151 -7.41 -6.52 -15.45
C ASN A 151 -7.37 -6.77 -16.97
N LEU A 152 -6.43 -6.14 -17.70
CA LEU A 152 -6.29 -6.29 -19.15
C LEU A 152 -5.38 -7.46 -19.53
N ILE A 153 -4.33 -7.73 -18.74
CA ILE A 153 -3.32 -8.77 -19.01
C ILE A 153 -3.90 -10.17 -19.29
N PRO A 154 -4.90 -10.68 -18.53
CA PRO A 154 -5.43 -12.02 -18.76
C PRO A 154 -5.96 -12.25 -20.17
N ASN A 155 -6.49 -11.19 -20.80
CA ASN A 155 -7.13 -11.25 -22.11
C ASN A 155 -6.15 -11.14 -23.28
N LEU A 156 -4.87 -10.84 -23.04
CA LEU A 156 -3.88 -10.71 -24.11
C LEU A 156 -3.60 -12.06 -24.77
N SER A 157 -3.60 -12.14 -26.09
CA SER A 157 -3.19 -13.35 -26.80
C SER A 157 -2.57 -13.01 -28.16
N PRO A 158 -1.68 -13.87 -28.68
CA PRO A 158 -1.18 -13.78 -30.05
C PRO A 158 -2.29 -13.67 -31.11
N GLU A 159 -3.43 -14.32 -30.88
CA GLU A 159 -4.57 -14.32 -31.81
C GLU A 159 -5.27 -12.95 -31.92
N LEU A 160 -5.12 -12.06 -30.93
CA LEU A 160 -5.63 -10.69 -31.00
C LEU A 160 -4.76 -9.78 -31.86
N MET A 161 -3.54 -10.20 -32.21
CA MET A 161 -2.59 -9.38 -32.94
C MET A 161 -2.90 -9.42 -34.45
N PRO A 162 -3.10 -8.26 -35.12
CA PRO A 162 -3.43 -8.22 -36.55
C PRO A 162 -2.34 -8.80 -37.45
N TYR A 163 -1.08 -8.59 -37.08
CA TYR A 163 0.09 -9.04 -37.85
C TYR A 163 0.92 -10.01 -37.01
N PRO A 164 1.07 -11.28 -37.46
CA PRO A 164 1.95 -12.24 -36.79
C PRO A 164 3.42 -11.84 -37.01
N GLY A 165 4.29 -12.30 -36.13
CA GLY A 165 5.73 -12.00 -36.14
C GLY A 165 6.19 -11.50 -34.77
N ALA A 166 7.41 -10.96 -34.74
CA ALA A 166 7.98 -10.28 -33.59
C ALA A 166 8.78 -9.08 -34.12
N ASP A 167 8.47 -7.89 -33.62
CA ASP A 167 9.16 -6.63 -33.92
C ASP A 167 9.22 -5.80 -32.63
N ALA A 168 10.23 -6.09 -31.82
CA ALA A 168 10.46 -5.41 -30.55
C ALA A 168 10.85 -3.93 -30.75
N VAL A 169 11.41 -3.56 -31.91
CA VAL A 169 11.81 -2.18 -32.22
C VAL A 169 10.58 -1.27 -32.27
N LYS A 170 9.50 -1.69 -32.95
CA LYS A 170 8.24 -0.93 -32.98
C LYS A 170 7.63 -0.79 -31.59
N ALA A 171 7.71 -1.84 -30.77
CA ALA A 171 7.20 -1.82 -29.40
C ALA A 171 7.94 -0.81 -28.52
N VAL A 172 9.27 -0.79 -28.61
CA VAL A 172 10.12 0.18 -27.90
C VAL A 172 9.85 1.60 -28.40
N ARG A 173 9.71 1.80 -29.72
CA ARG A 173 9.34 3.11 -30.29
C ARG A 173 8.01 3.61 -29.74
N LEU A 174 6.98 2.77 -29.73
CA LEU A 174 5.66 3.11 -29.20
C LEU A 174 5.72 3.44 -27.70
N ALA A 175 6.51 2.70 -26.92
CA ALA A 175 6.74 2.99 -25.51
C ALA A 175 7.38 4.38 -25.30
N ILE A 176 8.38 4.72 -26.12
CA ILE A 176 9.02 6.04 -26.11
C ILE A 176 7.99 7.14 -26.46
N ASP A 177 7.19 6.95 -27.50
CA ASP A 177 6.19 7.92 -27.92
C ASP A 177 5.11 8.13 -26.85
N MET A 178 4.66 7.06 -26.17
CA MET A 178 3.76 7.14 -25.02
C MET A 178 4.35 7.97 -23.88
N MET A 179 5.64 7.76 -23.54
CA MET A 179 6.31 8.54 -22.50
C MET A 179 6.49 10.01 -22.90
N LYS A 180 6.91 10.28 -24.14
CA LYS A 180 7.05 11.65 -24.68
C LYS A 180 5.73 12.41 -24.67
N ASN A 181 4.63 11.78 -25.12
CA ASN A 181 3.30 12.38 -25.15
C ASN A 181 2.76 12.69 -23.75
N ALA A 182 3.20 11.94 -22.74
CA ALA A 182 2.90 12.21 -21.33
C ALA A 182 3.83 13.24 -20.68
N GLY A 183 4.77 13.84 -21.43
CA GLY A 183 5.74 14.82 -20.92
C GLY A 183 6.88 14.20 -20.10
N LEU A 184 7.12 12.89 -20.22
CA LEU A 184 8.10 12.16 -19.43
C LEU A 184 9.40 11.98 -20.25
N SER A 185 10.45 12.70 -19.85
CA SER A 185 11.75 12.70 -20.53
C SER A 185 12.68 11.55 -20.13
N ARG A 186 12.24 10.70 -19.20
CA ARG A 186 13.00 9.57 -18.64
C ARG A 186 12.04 8.48 -18.19
N GLY A 187 12.53 7.25 -18.05
CA GLY A 187 11.71 6.13 -17.60
C GLY A 187 12.34 4.77 -17.88
N ASP A 188 11.65 3.73 -17.42
CA ASP A 188 12.06 2.34 -17.61
C ASP A 188 11.14 1.65 -18.62
N ILE A 189 11.74 1.01 -19.61
CA ILE A 189 11.06 0.11 -20.54
C ILE A 189 11.36 -1.32 -20.10
N ILE A 190 10.32 -2.07 -19.75
CA ILE A 190 10.43 -3.45 -19.30
C ILE A 190 9.88 -4.33 -20.41
N LEU A 191 10.76 -5.03 -21.12
CA LEU A 191 10.40 -5.93 -22.22
C LEU A 191 10.36 -7.37 -21.73
N PHE A 192 9.21 -8.02 -21.90
CA PHE A 192 9.03 -9.44 -21.68
C PHE A 192 8.98 -10.14 -23.04
N SER A 193 10.03 -10.90 -23.37
CA SER A 193 10.18 -11.56 -24.67
C SER A 193 11.00 -12.85 -24.56
N ASP A 194 10.93 -13.69 -25.58
CA ASP A 194 11.63 -14.96 -25.64
C ASP A 194 12.89 -14.98 -26.51
N ASP A 195 13.03 -14.06 -27.46
CA ASP A 195 14.26 -13.86 -28.25
C ASP A 195 14.41 -12.39 -28.70
N LEU A 196 15.62 -12.00 -29.12
CA LEU A 196 15.87 -10.75 -29.85
C LEU A 196 16.92 -11.00 -30.92
N ASP A 197 16.60 -10.69 -32.17
CA ASP A 197 17.56 -10.81 -33.25
C ASP A 197 18.57 -9.64 -33.29
N ASP A 198 19.56 -9.74 -34.17
CA ASP A 198 20.61 -8.73 -34.28
C ASP A 198 20.09 -7.39 -34.84
N ALA A 199 19.10 -7.44 -35.74
CA ALA A 199 18.51 -6.24 -36.34
C ALA A 199 17.64 -5.50 -35.32
N GLU A 200 16.86 -6.23 -34.52
CA GLU A 200 16.09 -5.69 -33.41
C GLU A 200 17.01 -5.08 -32.35
N THR A 201 18.09 -5.77 -32.01
CA THR A 201 19.09 -5.29 -31.05
C THR A 201 19.69 -3.96 -31.50
N GLN A 202 20.12 -3.85 -32.77
CA GLN A 202 20.66 -2.61 -33.34
C GLN A 202 19.61 -1.50 -33.43
N GLY A 203 18.38 -1.84 -33.82
CA GLY A 203 17.27 -0.89 -33.92
C GLY A 203 16.89 -0.30 -32.56
N ILE A 204 16.80 -1.14 -31.53
CA ILE A 204 16.52 -0.73 -30.16
C ILE A 204 17.69 0.11 -29.60
N GLN A 205 18.93 -0.28 -29.86
CA GLN A 205 20.09 0.51 -29.47
C GLN A 205 20.04 1.91 -30.09
N GLY A 206 19.79 2.02 -31.40
CA GLY A 206 19.68 3.31 -32.07
C GLY A 206 18.50 4.19 -31.59
N LEU A 207 17.47 3.60 -30.99
CA LEU A 207 16.34 4.34 -30.41
C LEU A 207 16.63 4.92 -29.03
N LEU A 208 17.44 4.21 -28.23
CA LEU A 208 17.63 4.51 -26.81
C LEU A 208 19.02 5.09 -26.50
N GLU A 209 19.98 4.94 -27.40
CA GLU A 209 21.32 5.51 -27.26
C GLU A 209 21.27 7.05 -27.13
N GLY A 210 21.94 7.57 -26.11
CA GLY A 210 21.94 9.00 -25.79
C GLY A 210 20.64 9.52 -25.14
N THR A 211 19.67 8.64 -24.83
CA THR A 211 18.43 9.02 -24.13
C THR A 211 18.51 8.70 -22.63
N HIS A 212 17.51 9.16 -21.87
CA HIS A 212 17.36 8.84 -20.43
C HIS A 212 16.35 7.70 -20.18
N TRP A 213 15.98 6.96 -21.23
CA TRP A 213 15.16 5.75 -21.11
C TRP A 213 16.07 4.53 -21.01
N ARG A 214 15.77 3.65 -20.04
CA ARG A 214 16.52 2.43 -19.81
C ARG A 214 15.72 1.23 -20.31
N LEU A 215 16.39 0.21 -20.81
CA LEU A 215 15.75 -1.03 -21.25
C LEU A 215 16.13 -2.20 -20.35
N SER A 216 15.14 -2.71 -19.63
CA SER A 216 15.26 -3.97 -18.87
C SER A 216 14.48 -5.07 -19.56
N ILE A 217 15.06 -6.28 -19.61
CA ILE A 217 14.47 -7.40 -20.33
C ILE A 217 14.28 -8.58 -19.38
N LEU A 218 13.06 -9.11 -19.32
CA LEU A 218 12.77 -10.42 -18.76
C LEU A 218 12.75 -11.44 -19.90
N GLY A 219 13.78 -12.28 -19.96
CA GLY A 219 13.89 -13.34 -20.97
C GLY A 219 13.09 -14.57 -20.57
N VAL A 220 12.25 -15.07 -21.47
CA VAL A 220 11.39 -16.23 -21.22
C VAL A 220 11.76 -17.37 -22.18
N GLY A 221 11.84 -18.59 -21.66
CA GLY A 221 12.10 -19.79 -22.45
C GLY A 221 13.45 -20.44 -22.19
N THR A 222 13.84 -21.35 -23.07
CA THR A 222 15.01 -22.22 -22.91
C THR A 222 15.78 -22.36 -24.22
N ARG A 223 17.09 -22.65 -24.11
CA ARG A 223 17.95 -22.88 -25.28
C ARG A 223 17.61 -24.18 -26.03
N SER A 224 17.12 -25.19 -25.31
CA SER A 224 16.61 -26.43 -25.92
C SER A 224 15.35 -26.17 -26.74
N GLY A 225 14.54 -25.19 -26.31
CA GLY A 225 13.29 -24.84 -26.91
C GLY A 225 12.19 -25.87 -26.67
N ALA A 226 10.99 -25.56 -27.19
CA ALA A 226 9.85 -26.47 -27.18
C ALA A 226 8.97 -26.25 -28.43
N PRO A 227 8.22 -27.28 -28.86
CA PRO A 227 7.24 -27.11 -29.92
C PRO A 227 6.14 -26.12 -29.49
N ILE A 228 5.69 -25.31 -30.44
CA ILE A 228 4.63 -24.34 -30.23
C ILE A 228 3.28 -25.07 -30.32
N ARG A 229 2.47 -25.02 -29.26
CA ARG A 229 1.12 -25.59 -29.22
C ARG A 229 0.09 -24.47 -29.24
N LEU A 230 -0.70 -24.40 -30.30
CA LEU A 230 -1.75 -23.40 -30.48
C LEU A 230 -2.91 -23.65 -29.50
N SER A 231 -3.81 -22.67 -29.38
CA SER A 231 -4.96 -22.72 -28.46
C SER A 231 -5.92 -23.88 -28.74
N ASP A 232 -5.99 -24.35 -29.99
CA ASP A 232 -6.77 -25.52 -30.42
C ASP A 232 -6.11 -26.87 -30.06
N GLY A 233 -4.91 -26.84 -29.47
CA GLY A 233 -4.13 -28.00 -29.09
C GLY A 233 -3.24 -28.58 -30.19
N THR A 234 -3.31 -28.06 -31.42
CA THR A 234 -2.46 -28.46 -32.54
C THR A 234 -1.05 -27.88 -32.40
N LEU A 235 -0.08 -28.50 -33.09
CA LEU A 235 1.28 -27.98 -33.15
C LEU A 235 1.44 -27.08 -34.36
N LEU A 236 2.07 -25.93 -34.17
CA LEU A 236 2.40 -25.04 -35.28
C LEU A 236 3.39 -25.75 -36.21
N LYS A 237 3.08 -25.74 -37.50
CA LYS A 237 3.90 -26.36 -38.55
C LYS A 237 4.32 -25.31 -39.57
N THR A 238 5.49 -25.52 -40.13
CA THR A 238 5.97 -24.80 -41.33
C THR A 238 5.18 -25.22 -42.56
N ASP A 239 5.31 -24.48 -43.67
CA ASP A 239 4.71 -24.83 -44.97
C ASP A 239 5.14 -26.23 -45.47
N ALA A 240 6.33 -26.68 -45.05
CA ALA A 240 6.85 -28.02 -45.32
C ALA A 240 6.27 -29.12 -44.40
N GLY A 241 5.33 -28.78 -43.52
CA GLY A 241 4.66 -29.71 -42.60
C GLY A 241 5.48 -30.11 -41.36
N GLN A 242 6.67 -29.51 -41.16
CA GLN A 242 7.52 -29.77 -40.00
C GLN A 242 7.10 -28.92 -38.80
N THR A 243 7.08 -29.52 -37.60
CA THR A 243 6.75 -28.82 -36.34
C THR A 243 7.77 -27.72 -36.04
N VAL A 244 7.28 -26.52 -35.74
CA VAL A 244 8.11 -25.38 -35.34
C VAL A 244 8.50 -25.52 -33.87
N VAL A 245 9.79 -25.38 -33.59
CA VAL A 245 10.37 -25.42 -32.23
C VAL A 245 10.93 -24.04 -31.90
N ALA A 246 10.36 -23.38 -30.90
CA ALA A 246 10.81 -22.07 -30.44
C ALA A 246 12.00 -22.23 -29.49
N LYS A 247 13.14 -21.67 -29.84
CA LYS A 247 14.34 -21.61 -29.00
C LYS A 247 14.57 -20.17 -28.56
N SER A 248 15.20 -19.99 -27.41
CA SER A 248 15.47 -18.66 -26.85
C SER A 248 16.97 -18.43 -26.72
N ASN A 249 17.48 -17.29 -27.22
CA ASN A 249 18.88 -16.89 -27.08
C ASN A 249 19.02 -15.60 -26.24
N PHE A 250 19.51 -15.76 -25.02
CA PHE A 250 19.67 -14.65 -24.09
C PHE A 250 20.91 -13.78 -24.31
N SER A 251 21.78 -14.13 -25.26
CA SER A 251 23.02 -13.36 -25.50
C SER A 251 22.73 -11.93 -25.94
N ASN A 252 21.80 -11.77 -26.89
CA ASN A 252 21.45 -10.47 -27.46
C ASN A 252 20.73 -9.60 -26.43
N MET A 253 19.73 -10.15 -25.74
CA MET A 253 19.01 -9.47 -24.66
C MET A 253 19.94 -8.97 -23.54
N ASN A 254 20.89 -9.81 -23.12
CA ASN A 254 21.84 -9.44 -22.08
C ASN A 254 22.82 -8.36 -22.54
N SER A 255 23.21 -8.37 -23.81
CA SER A 255 24.15 -7.39 -24.36
C SER A 255 23.48 -6.02 -24.52
N VAL A 256 22.27 -5.98 -25.09
CA VAL A 256 21.53 -4.74 -25.37
C VAL A 256 20.99 -4.06 -24.12
N SER A 257 20.45 -4.82 -23.15
CA SER A 257 19.94 -4.23 -21.91
C SER A 257 21.07 -3.57 -21.10
N LYS A 258 22.26 -4.18 -21.07
CA LYS A 258 23.43 -3.63 -20.36
C LYS A 258 23.99 -2.38 -21.04
N SER A 259 24.06 -2.35 -22.37
CA SER A 259 24.56 -1.15 -23.08
C SER A 259 23.62 0.06 -22.89
N LEU A 260 22.32 -0.19 -22.69
CA LEU A 260 21.28 0.83 -22.51
C LEU A 260 20.97 1.13 -21.03
N GLY A 261 21.88 0.80 -20.11
CA GLY A 261 21.78 1.15 -18.69
C GLY A 261 20.66 0.42 -17.93
N GLY A 262 20.02 -0.58 -18.53
CA GLY A 262 19.09 -1.48 -17.87
C GLY A 262 19.77 -2.81 -17.51
N PHE A 263 18.98 -3.88 -17.45
CA PHE A 263 19.49 -5.21 -17.09
C PHE A 263 18.64 -6.32 -17.68
N PHE A 264 19.27 -7.47 -17.84
CA PHE A 264 18.62 -8.70 -18.27
C PHE A 264 18.40 -9.64 -17.09
N THR A 265 17.26 -10.29 -17.03
CA THR A 265 16.99 -11.36 -16.07
C THR A 265 16.20 -12.47 -16.75
N PRO A 266 16.68 -13.73 -16.76
CA PRO A 266 15.88 -14.84 -17.25
C PRO A 266 14.79 -15.16 -16.23
N ILE A 267 13.63 -15.57 -16.71
CA ILE A 267 12.49 -15.96 -15.88
C ILE A 267 12.88 -17.06 -14.89
N GLN A 268 12.45 -16.88 -13.63
CA GLN A 268 12.71 -17.83 -12.55
C GLN A 268 11.41 -18.49 -12.09
N LEU A 269 11.53 -19.70 -11.56
CA LEU A 269 10.40 -20.41 -10.94
C LEU A 269 9.92 -19.73 -9.65
N ASN A 270 10.81 -19.01 -8.97
CA ASN A 270 10.49 -18.15 -7.83
C ASN A 270 10.30 -16.69 -8.28
N ASN A 271 10.00 -15.77 -7.36
CA ASN A 271 9.78 -14.34 -7.67
C ASN A 271 11.03 -13.46 -7.61
N SER A 272 12.24 -14.05 -7.53
CA SER A 272 13.47 -13.26 -7.45
C SER A 272 13.73 -12.39 -8.69
N ASP A 273 13.25 -12.83 -9.86
CA ASP A 273 13.27 -12.08 -11.10
C ASP A 273 12.42 -10.82 -11.02
N ILE A 274 11.19 -10.95 -10.53
CA ILE A 274 10.26 -9.84 -10.33
C ILE A 274 10.75 -8.89 -9.25
N ASP A 275 11.31 -9.41 -8.16
CA ASP A 275 11.90 -8.60 -7.09
C ASP A 275 13.08 -7.76 -7.60
N ALA A 276 13.96 -8.37 -8.40
CA ALA A 276 15.07 -7.67 -9.02
C ALA A 276 14.58 -6.55 -9.95
N ILE A 277 13.54 -6.80 -10.74
CA ILE A 277 12.96 -5.78 -11.62
C ILE A 277 12.30 -4.67 -10.81
N ALA A 278 11.43 -5.02 -9.88
CA ALA A 278 10.71 -4.06 -9.05
C ALA A 278 11.68 -3.15 -8.28
N ASN A 279 12.68 -3.70 -7.59
CA ASN A 279 13.60 -2.89 -6.78
C ASN A 279 14.37 -1.83 -7.59
N ARG A 280 14.74 -2.15 -8.84
CA ARG A 280 15.49 -1.25 -9.74
C ARG A 280 14.61 -0.24 -10.50
N THR A 281 13.32 -0.53 -10.64
CA THR A 281 12.34 0.30 -11.38
C THR A 281 11.40 1.07 -10.45
N SER A 282 11.35 0.70 -9.16
CA SER A 282 10.70 1.45 -8.09
C SER A 282 11.57 2.61 -7.61
N SER A 283 12.89 2.46 -7.67
CA SER A 283 13.88 3.46 -7.28
C SER A 283 14.41 4.24 -8.50
N ILE A 284 13.54 4.94 -9.22
CA ILE A 284 14.07 6.07 -10.00
C ILE A 284 14.43 7.13 -8.96
N GLU A 285 15.73 7.27 -8.73
CA GLU A 285 16.36 8.20 -7.81
C GLU A 285 15.54 9.47 -7.63
N SER A 286 15.34 9.80 -6.37
CA SER A 286 14.83 11.05 -5.82
C SER A 286 15.23 12.27 -6.65
N THR A 287 14.50 12.51 -7.73
CA THR A 287 14.66 13.71 -8.57
C THR A 287 13.65 14.78 -8.16
N GLY A 288 13.03 14.58 -6.99
CA GLY A 288 12.53 15.68 -6.18
C GLY A 288 13.62 16.66 -5.72
N LYS A 289 14.91 16.45 -6.07
CA LYS A 289 15.97 17.44 -5.88
C LYS A 289 16.27 18.33 -7.11
N LEU A 290 15.81 17.99 -8.32
CA LEU A 290 16.12 18.80 -9.52
C LEU A 290 14.95 19.66 -10.03
N ASN A 291 13.70 19.31 -9.70
CA ASN A 291 12.59 20.25 -9.85
C ASN A 291 12.40 21.03 -8.55
N GLN A 292 13.22 22.07 -8.43
CA GLN A 292 13.03 23.14 -7.47
C GLN A 292 11.60 23.69 -7.59
N ALA A 293 10.76 23.35 -6.62
CA ALA A 293 9.65 24.15 -6.13
C ALA A 293 8.75 24.83 -7.18
N GLN A 294 7.90 24.07 -7.84
CA GLN A 294 6.49 24.52 -7.89
C GLN A 294 5.85 24.09 -6.57
N GLN A 295 6.29 24.74 -5.49
CA GLN A 295 5.57 24.75 -4.22
C GLN A 295 4.23 25.41 -4.50
N ILE A 296 3.19 24.62 -4.76
CA ILE A 296 1.83 25.13 -4.77
C ILE A 296 1.52 25.48 -3.32
N SER A 297 1.64 26.78 -3.01
CA SER A 297 1.31 27.30 -1.69
C SER A 297 -0.22 27.31 -1.54
N ASP A 298 -0.78 26.22 -1.05
CA ASP A 298 -2.19 26.19 -0.70
C ASP A 298 -2.41 26.94 0.62
N ARG A 299 -3.25 27.97 0.56
CA ARG A 299 -3.65 28.77 1.72
C ARG A 299 -4.63 27.97 2.58
N VAL A 300 -4.35 27.82 3.86
CA VAL A 300 -5.21 27.04 4.77
C VAL A 300 -6.40 27.89 5.17
N ASN A 301 -7.62 27.34 5.05
CA ASN A 301 -8.82 27.97 5.58
C ASN A 301 -8.83 27.88 7.11
N SER A 302 -8.47 28.97 7.79
CA SER A 302 -8.51 29.07 9.26
C SER A 302 -9.92 29.38 9.79
N GLY A 303 -10.90 29.62 8.92
CA GLY A 303 -12.30 29.88 9.29
C GLY A 303 -12.96 28.73 10.06
N ILE A 304 -12.42 27.51 9.97
CA ILE A 304 -12.88 26.35 10.76
C ILE A 304 -12.85 26.62 12.27
N TRP A 305 -11.91 27.45 12.76
CA TRP A 305 -11.79 27.80 14.18
C TRP A 305 -12.94 28.67 14.70
N LEU A 306 -13.73 29.26 13.81
CA LEU A 306 -14.93 30.03 14.17
C LEU A 306 -16.17 29.12 14.32
N VAL A 307 -16.13 27.88 13.81
CA VAL A 307 -17.25 26.93 13.89
C VAL A 307 -17.56 26.53 15.34
N PRO A 308 -16.59 26.23 16.23
CA PRO A 308 -16.87 25.98 17.65
C PRO A 308 -17.64 27.10 18.36
N LEU A 309 -17.46 28.36 17.96
CA LEU A 309 -18.18 29.50 18.53
C LEU A 309 -19.67 29.47 18.19
N LEU A 310 -20.05 28.84 17.07
CA LEU A 310 -21.45 28.63 16.67
C LEU A 310 -22.11 27.47 17.42
N ILE A 311 -21.33 26.55 17.99
CA ILE A 311 -21.85 25.42 18.76
C ILE A 311 -22.48 25.89 20.08
N ILE A 312 -21.92 26.91 20.72
CA ILE A 312 -22.42 27.47 22.00
C ILE A 312 -23.90 27.93 21.89
N PRO A 313 -24.27 28.83 20.97
CA PRO A 313 -25.67 29.23 20.80
C PRO A 313 -26.56 28.09 20.31
N ALA A 314 -26.04 27.17 19.47
CA ALA A 314 -26.79 25.99 19.03
C ALA A 314 -27.17 25.07 20.21
N LEU A 315 -26.26 24.86 21.17
CA LEU A 315 -26.54 24.07 22.38
C LEU A 315 -27.56 24.75 23.30
N LEU A 316 -27.54 26.08 23.41
CA LEU A 316 -28.50 26.85 24.20
C LEU A 316 -29.93 26.83 23.61
N MET A 317 -30.08 26.54 22.32
CA MET A 317 -31.40 26.35 21.69
C MET A 317 -32.08 25.04 22.13
N PHE A 318 -31.32 24.05 22.62
CA PHE A 318 -31.89 22.83 23.17
C PHE A 318 -32.25 23.02 24.64
N ARG A 319 -33.53 22.86 24.99
CA ARG A 319 -34.09 23.03 26.35
C ARG A 319 -33.45 22.11 27.43
N ARG A 320 -32.67 21.10 27.03
CA ARG A 320 -31.85 20.19 27.88
C ARG A 320 -30.34 20.27 27.57
N GLY A 321 -29.92 21.15 26.67
CA GLY A 321 -28.55 21.26 26.13
C GLY A 321 -27.52 21.80 27.10
N PHE A 322 -27.93 22.43 28.20
CA PHE A 322 -27.03 22.90 29.27
C PHE A 322 -26.22 21.76 29.89
N LEU A 323 -26.81 20.56 30.04
CA LEU A 323 -26.11 19.37 30.54
C LEU A 323 -25.04 18.90 29.54
N PHE A 324 -25.35 18.90 28.25
CA PHE A 324 -24.39 18.53 27.20
C PHE A 324 -23.26 19.56 27.07
N SER A 325 -23.53 20.86 27.23
CA SER A 325 -22.47 21.88 27.24
C SER A 325 -21.53 21.73 28.44
N MET A 326 -22.04 21.36 29.63
CA MET A 326 -21.20 21.07 30.80
C MET A 326 -20.35 19.82 30.61
N ILE A 327 -20.88 18.77 29.98
CA ILE A 327 -20.15 17.53 29.68
C ILE A 327 -19.02 17.78 28.66
N ILE A 328 -19.28 18.58 27.61
CA ILE A 328 -18.28 18.90 26.58
C ILE A 328 -17.18 19.81 27.16
N LEU A 329 -17.54 20.79 28.01
CA LEU A 329 -16.55 21.63 28.71
C LEU A 329 -15.73 20.85 29.75
N ALA A 330 -16.29 19.78 30.34
CA ALA A 330 -15.59 18.92 31.28
C ALA A 330 -14.69 17.87 30.60
N TYR A 331 -14.93 17.54 29.33
CA TYR A 331 -14.16 16.53 28.57
C TYR A 331 -12.63 16.73 28.58
N PRO A 332 -12.06 17.94 28.43
CA PRO A 332 -10.60 18.13 28.53
C PRO A 332 -10.04 17.92 29.94
N LEU A 333 -10.88 17.96 31.00
CA LEU A 333 -10.47 17.65 32.37
C LEU A 333 -10.50 16.14 32.68
N LEU A 334 -11.11 15.34 31.81
CA LEU A 334 -11.17 13.88 31.91
C LEU A 334 -10.13 13.15 31.05
N SER A 335 -9.19 13.85 30.41
CA SER A 335 -8.13 13.17 29.65
C SER A 335 -7.31 12.27 30.58
N PRO A 336 -7.37 10.93 30.43
CA PRO A 336 -6.51 10.05 31.19
C PRO A 336 -5.06 10.29 30.76
N LYS A 337 -4.13 10.19 31.71
CA LYS A 337 -2.69 10.15 31.42
C LYS A 337 -2.46 9.01 30.40
N PRO A 338 -1.65 9.23 29.35
CA PRO A 338 -1.45 8.22 28.32
C PRO A 338 -0.72 7.02 28.92
N ALA A 339 -1.45 5.98 29.27
CA ALA A 339 -0.89 4.63 29.28
C ALA A 339 -0.82 4.20 27.82
N MET A 340 0.38 3.94 27.32
CA MET A 340 0.64 3.40 25.98
C MET A 340 0.10 1.96 25.92
N ALA A 341 -1.21 1.82 25.78
CA ALA A 341 -1.85 0.60 25.35
C ALA A 341 -2.25 0.80 23.88
N SER A 342 -1.70 -0.02 22.97
CA SER A 342 -2.22 -0.04 21.61
C SER A 342 -3.70 -0.46 21.67
N ALA A 343 -4.60 0.36 21.12
CA ALA A 343 -6.05 0.17 21.30
C ALA A 343 -6.62 -1.11 20.63
N TRP A 344 -5.77 -1.90 19.95
CA TRP A 344 -6.18 -2.96 19.03
C TRP A 344 -5.44 -4.29 19.20
N LEU A 345 -4.30 -4.34 19.91
CA LEU A 345 -3.52 -5.56 20.09
C LEU A 345 -3.46 -5.96 21.56
N ASN A 346 -3.74 -7.24 21.84
CA ASN A 346 -3.54 -7.79 23.18
C ASN A 346 -2.04 -8.05 23.48
N SER A 347 -1.71 -8.30 24.75
CA SER A 347 -0.33 -8.51 25.22
C SER A 347 0.39 -9.61 24.42
N ASN A 348 -0.27 -10.74 24.14
CA ASN A 348 0.31 -11.84 23.38
C ASN A 348 0.59 -11.48 21.91
N GLN A 349 -0.24 -10.65 21.28
CA GLN A 349 -0.02 -10.19 19.90
C GLN A 349 1.15 -9.21 19.82
N GLN A 350 1.28 -8.31 20.79
CA GLN A 350 2.43 -7.42 20.90
C GLN A 350 3.71 -8.22 21.20
N ALA A 351 3.64 -9.21 22.11
CA ALA A 351 4.74 -10.11 22.42
C ALA A 351 5.17 -10.92 21.20
N LYS A 352 4.23 -11.36 20.36
CA LYS A 352 4.53 -12.05 19.11
C LYS A 352 5.25 -11.15 18.10
N GLN A 353 4.89 -9.88 18.00
CA GLN A 353 5.61 -8.92 17.16
C GLN A 353 7.06 -8.71 17.66
N LEU A 354 7.26 -8.59 18.97
CA LEU A 354 8.60 -8.51 19.57
C LEU A 354 9.41 -9.80 19.31
N TYR A 355 8.76 -10.96 19.43
CA TYR A 355 9.38 -12.25 19.12
C TYR A 355 9.81 -12.36 17.66
N ASP A 356 8.94 -11.93 16.72
CA ASP A 356 9.23 -11.95 15.28
C ASP A 356 10.30 -10.90 14.90
N ALA A 357 10.49 -9.87 15.74
CA ALA A 357 11.56 -8.88 15.64
C ALA A 357 12.85 -9.30 16.38
N GLU A 358 12.96 -10.57 16.82
CA GLU A 358 14.11 -11.14 17.54
C GLU A 358 14.39 -10.52 18.92
N GLN A 359 13.45 -9.74 19.46
CA GLN A 359 13.52 -9.14 20.80
C GLN A 359 12.98 -10.11 21.85
N TYR A 360 13.65 -11.27 21.99
CA TYR A 360 13.12 -12.42 22.73
C TYR A 360 12.91 -12.16 24.23
N GLN A 361 13.78 -11.37 24.87
CA GLN A 361 13.65 -11.06 26.30
C GLN A 361 12.40 -10.21 26.57
N GLU A 362 12.20 -9.14 25.79
CA GLU A 362 11.05 -8.25 25.90
C GLU A 362 9.74 -8.97 25.53
N ALA A 363 9.79 -9.85 24.51
CA ALA A 363 8.68 -10.72 24.15
C ALA A 363 8.29 -11.65 25.32
N ALA A 364 9.27 -12.25 26.00
CA ALA A 364 9.04 -13.16 27.11
C ALA A 364 8.40 -12.49 28.33
N ASP A 365 8.72 -11.22 28.58
CA ASP A 365 8.12 -10.43 29.66
C ASP A 365 6.66 -10.06 29.37
N LEU A 366 6.28 -10.00 28.09
CA LEU A 366 4.96 -9.59 27.63
C LEU A 366 4.01 -10.76 27.32
N PHE A 367 4.53 -11.96 27.05
CA PHE A 367 3.70 -13.16 26.85
C PHE A 367 2.96 -13.57 28.13
N GLU A 368 1.64 -13.60 28.07
CA GLU A 368 0.79 -14.17 29.13
C GLU A 368 0.68 -15.70 29.00
N ASN A 369 0.75 -16.22 27.77
CA ASN A 369 0.76 -17.66 27.52
C ASN A 369 2.10 -18.28 27.94
N LYS A 370 2.07 -19.24 28.88
CA LYS A 370 3.25 -19.86 29.46
C LYS A 370 4.13 -20.63 28.48
N GLU A 371 3.53 -21.28 27.48
CA GLU A 371 4.31 -22.00 26.46
C GLU A 371 5.06 -21.02 25.56
N TRP A 372 4.40 -19.96 25.08
CA TRP A 372 5.04 -18.92 24.29
C TRP A 372 6.09 -18.12 25.07
N GLN A 373 5.81 -17.83 26.36
CA GLN A 373 6.78 -17.25 27.27
C GLN A 373 8.02 -18.15 27.39
N GLY A 374 7.84 -19.46 27.54
CA GLY A 374 8.94 -20.42 27.62
C GLY A 374 9.76 -20.52 26.34
N ILE A 375 9.10 -20.52 25.17
CA ILE A 375 9.77 -20.49 23.87
C ILE A 375 10.58 -19.20 23.69
N ALA A 376 10.04 -18.05 24.09
CA ALA A 376 10.74 -16.77 24.04
C ALA A 376 11.97 -16.76 24.98
N GLN A 377 11.84 -17.25 26.23
CA GLN A 377 12.98 -17.37 27.15
C GLN A 377 14.06 -18.33 26.63
N TYR A 378 13.67 -19.42 25.96
CA TYR A 378 14.61 -20.35 25.34
C TYR A 378 15.42 -19.66 24.23
N GLN A 379 14.78 -18.89 23.36
CA GLN A 379 15.46 -18.13 22.31
C GLN A 379 16.31 -16.98 22.85
N ALA A 380 15.91 -16.40 23.99
CA ALA A 380 16.72 -15.42 24.72
C ALA A 380 17.95 -16.04 25.41
N GLY A 381 18.09 -17.38 25.40
CA GLY A 381 19.19 -18.10 26.07
C GLY A 381 19.00 -18.29 27.57
N ASN A 382 17.85 -17.91 28.13
CA ASN A 382 17.54 -18.07 29.55
C ASN A 382 16.83 -19.42 29.80
N PHE A 383 17.60 -20.50 29.70
CA PHE A 383 17.07 -21.86 29.84
C PHE A 383 16.40 -22.14 31.20
N PRO A 384 16.90 -21.66 32.36
CA PRO A 384 16.19 -21.81 33.63
C PRO A 384 14.80 -21.18 33.65
N ALA A 385 14.65 -19.97 33.07
CA ALA A 385 13.34 -19.33 32.96
C ALA A 385 12.41 -20.06 31.99
N ALA A 386 12.95 -20.57 30.88
CA ALA A 386 12.21 -21.41 29.92
C ALA A 386 11.67 -22.68 30.58
N ILE A 387 12.51 -23.38 31.36
CA ILE A 387 12.11 -24.56 32.14
C ILE A 387 10.97 -24.21 33.10
N ASN A 388 11.11 -23.12 33.87
CA ASN A 388 10.08 -22.73 34.84
C ASN A 388 8.73 -22.37 34.18
N ALA A 389 8.76 -21.78 32.98
CA ALA A 389 7.55 -21.46 32.22
C ALA A 389 6.89 -22.70 31.61
N LEU A 390 7.68 -23.71 31.20
CA LEU A 390 7.18 -24.89 30.49
C LEU A 390 6.91 -26.10 31.38
N LYS A 391 7.39 -26.13 32.63
CA LYS A 391 7.33 -27.31 33.53
C LYS A 391 5.93 -27.90 33.74
N ASP A 392 4.90 -27.05 33.70
CA ASP A 392 3.52 -27.44 33.95
C ASP A 392 2.74 -27.76 32.65
N SER A 393 3.37 -27.60 31.48
CA SER A 393 2.72 -27.88 30.20
C SER A 393 2.51 -29.38 30.00
N GLN A 394 1.28 -29.74 29.63
CA GLN A 394 0.88 -31.10 29.29
C GLN A 394 0.73 -31.31 27.78
N THR A 395 0.94 -30.26 26.96
CA THR A 395 0.86 -30.39 25.51
C THR A 395 2.10 -31.10 24.97
N LEU A 396 1.95 -31.83 23.86
CA LEU A 396 3.07 -32.52 23.22
C LEU A 396 4.20 -31.55 22.86
N ASN A 397 3.84 -30.38 22.31
CA ASN A 397 4.79 -29.31 21.96
C ASN A 397 5.45 -28.68 23.19
N GLY A 398 4.69 -28.47 24.27
CA GLY A 398 5.24 -27.95 25.52
C GLY A 398 6.25 -28.90 26.16
N LYS A 399 5.96 -30.21 26.18
CA LYS A 399 6.90 -31.25 26.64
C LYS A 399 8.16 -31.33 25.78
N TYR A 400 8.01 -31.25 24.46
CA TYR A 400 9.14 -31.19 23.53
C TYR A 400 10.02 -29.96 23.77
N ASN A 401 9.40 -28.77 23.91
CA ASN A 401 10.13 -27.53 24.19
C ASN A 401 10.78 -27.54 25.59
N LEU A 402 10.14 -28.15 26.59
CA LEU A 402 10.72 -28.36 27.91
C LEU A 402 11.95 -29.28 27.83
N ALA A 403 11.89 -30.35 27.03
CA ALA A 403 13.02 -31.24 26.78
C ALA A 403 14.20 -30.51 26.14
N ASN A 404 13.92 -29.65 25.14
CA ASN A 404 14.93 -28.77 24.53
C ASN A 404 15.57 -27.84 25.59
N ALA A 405 14.76 -27.23 26.46
CA ALA A 405 15.25 -26.33 27.50
C ALA A 405 16.14 -27.05 28.52
N TYR A 406 15.74 -28.25 28.99
CA TYR A 406 16.59 -29.08 29.86
C TYR A 406 17.89 -29.52 29.17
N ALA A 407 17.84 -29.87 27.88
CA ALA A 407 19.02 -30.26 27.12
C ALA A 407 20.05 -29.13 27.07
N GLN A 408 19.61 -27.90 26.76
CA GLN A 408 20.50 -26.73 26.74
C GLN A 408 20.99 -26.33 28.13
N ASN A 409 20.17 -26.55 29.17
CA ASN A 409 20.58 -26.35 30.57
C ASN A 409 21.50 -27.46 31.11
N ARG A 410 21.91 -28.43 30.27
CA ARG A 410 22.75 -29.59 30.60
C ARG A 410 22.13 -30.58 31.59
N GLU A 411 20.82 -30.54 31.74
CA GLU A 411 20.04 -31.47 32.56
C GLU A 411 19.58 -32.67 31.70
N PHE A 412 20.55 -33.46 31.26
CA PHE A 412 20.32 -34.47 30.22
C PHE A 412 19.37 -35.60 30.63
N ASN A 413 19.34 -35.99 31.90
CA ASN A 413 18.42 -37.04 32.38
C ASN A 413 16.96 -36.63 32.19
N GLN A 414 16.63 -35.39 32.57
CA GLN A 414 15.30 -34.81 32.44
C GLN A 414 14.93 -34.66 30.96
N ALA A 415 15.85 -34.17 30.13
CA ALA A 415 15.64 -34.02 28.69
C ALA A 415 15.36 -35.37 28.01
N ILE A 416 16.17 -36.40 28.29
CA ILE A 416 16.00 -37.76 27.75
C ILE A 416 14.62 -38.32 28.10
N SER A 417 14.23 -38.24 29.38
CA SER A 417 12.94 -38.75 29.84
C SER A 417 11.75 -38.07 29.13
N LEU A 418 11.85 -36.76 28.88
CA LEU A 418 10.78 -36.02 28.19
C LEU A 418 10.75 -36.30 26.69
N TYR A 419 11.89 -36.42 26.00
CA TYR A 419 11.89 -36.83 24.60
C TYR A 419 11.32 -38.24 24.41
N GLU A 420 11.63 -39.17 25.31
CA GLU A 420 11.03 -40.50 25.29
C GLU A 420 9.51 -40.46 25.51
N ASP A 421 9.00 -39.58 26.39
CA ASP A 421 7.56 -39.39 26.56
C ASP A 421 6.91 -38.78 25.31
N VAL A 422 7.54 -37.78 24.69
CA VAL A 422 7.09 -37.20 23.41
C VAL A 422 7.02 -38.28 22.33
N LEU A 423 8.06 -39.12 22.20
CA LEU A 423 8.11 -40.19 21.19
C LEU A 423 7.15 -41.35 21.46
N LYS A 424 6.73 -41.57 22.71
CA LYS A 424 5.65 -42.52 23.03
C LYS A 424 4.31 -42.04 22.50
N GLN A 425 4.08 -40.73 22.53
CA GLN A 425 2.82 -40.11 22.07
C GLN A 425 2.83 -39.83 20.57
N ASP A 426 3.99 -39.44 20.02
CA ASP A 426 4.21 -39.21 18.59
C ASP A 426 5.52 -39.90 18.11
N PRO A 427 5.44 -41.20 17.76
CA PRO A 427 6.58 -41.95 17.24
C PRO A 427 7.14 -41.42 15.90
N GLY A 428 6.39 -40.55 15.20
CA GLY A 428 6.77 -39.95 13.93
C GLY A 428 7.59 -38.66 14.07
N ASN A 429 7.83 -38.18 15.30
CA ASN A 429 8.54 -36.93 15.54
C ASN A 429 10.05 -37.08 15.32
N GLU A 430 10.51 -36.82 14.09
CA GLU A 430 11.92 -36.95 13.70
C GLU A 430 12.85 -35.98 14.47
N ASP A 431 12.36 -34.78 14.81
CA ASP A 431 13.15 -33.80 15.58
C ASP A 431 13.42 -34.29 17.01
N ALA A 432 12.41 -34.89 17.66
CA ALA A 432 12.58 -35.49 18.99
C ALA A 432 13.52 -36.69 18.96
N LYS A 433 13.48 -37.54 17.92
CA LYS A 433 14.44 -38.66 17.76
C LYS A 433 15.87 -38.16 17.65
N LYS A 434 16.10 -37.17 16.78
CA LYS A 434 17.41 -36.59 16.54
C LYS A 434 17.94 -35.89 17.79
N ASN A 435 17.12 -35.08 18.45
CA ASN A 435 17.53 -34.39 19.68
C ASN A 435 17.81 -35.36 20.82
N LEU A 436 17.03 -36.44 20.96
CA LEU A 436 17.30 -37.49 21.93
C LEU A 436 18.65 -38.17 21.70
N GLU A 437 18.99 -38.46 20.45
CA GLU A 437 20.29 -39.04 20.09
C GLU A 437 21.45 -38.09 20.45
N ILE A 438 21.32 -36.81 20.10
CA ILE A 438 22.31 -35.78 20.43
C ILE A 438 22.51 -35.68 21.94
N VAL A 439 21.43 -35.63 22.72
CA VAL A 439 21.50 -35.49 24.17
C VAL A 439 22.14 -36.73 24.82
N ARG A 440 21.84 -37.94 24.34
CA ARG A 440 22.49 -39.17 24.82
C ARG A 440 23.99 -39.18 24.53
N GLN A 441 24.40 -38.72 23.35
CA GLN A 441 25.82 -38.58 23.01
C GLN A 441 26.51 -37.55 23.92
N GLN A 442 25.87 -36.40 24.16
CA GLN A 442 26.40 -35.37 25.06
C GLN A 442 26.50 -35.84 26.53
N GLN A 443 25.55 -36.65 26.99
CA GLN A 443 25.59 -37.25 28.31
C GLN A 443 26.77 -38.21 28.48
N GLN A 444 27.05 -39.04 27.47
CA GLN A 444 28.20 -39.95 27.48
C GLN A 444 29.55 -39.23 27.46
N GLN A 445 29.62 -38.02 26.91
CA GLN A 445 30.84 -37.19 26.91
C GLN A 445 31.09 -36.47 28.24
N GLN A 446 30.09 -36.38 29.13
CA GLN A 446 30.23 -35.78 30.46
C GLN A 446 30.51 -36.80 31.57
N GLN A 447 30.37 -38.10 31.27
CA GLN A 447 30.77 -39.22 32.14
C GLN A 447 32.19 -39.65 31.78
#